data_AF-A0A932A8V7-F1
#
_entry.id   AF-A0A932A8V7-F1
#
_cell.length_a   1.000
_cell.length_b   1.000
_cell.length_c   1.000
_cell.angle_alpha   90.00
_cell.angle_beta   90.00
_cell.angle_gamma   90.00
#
_symmetry.space_group_name_H-M   'P 1'
#
loop_
_entity.id
_entity.type
_entity.pdbx_description
1 polymer ?
#
loop_
_entity_poly.entity_id
_entity_poly.type
_entity_poly.pdbx_seq_one_letter_code
_entity_poly.pdbx_strand_id
1 'polypeptide(L)'
;MKPARTTLTIDRDVLARMKAEMRRTGLSFKELANLVLRRGLSQLAEQPKEKKPFVIKARPLGERPGINYDKTSELLELGEGPWHR
;
A
#
# COMPACT_ATOMS: atom_id res chain seq x y z
N MET A 1 5.73 27.47 -12.35
CA MET A 1 4.66 28.00 -11.44
C MET A 1 5.20 29.25 -10.76
N LYS A 2 4.43 30.33 -10.66
CA LYS A 2 4.88 31.56 -9.97
C LYS A 2 5.02 31.28 -8.47
N PRO A 3 6.11 31.70 -7.81
CA PRO A 3 6.25 31.53 -6.37
C PRO A 3 5.32 32.48 -5.61
N ALA A 4 4.72 32.00 -4.52
CA ALA A 4 3.99 32.82 -3.56
C ALA A 4 4.83 32.97 -2.28
N ARG A 5 4.81 34.16 -1.67
CA ARG A 5 5.44 34.42 -0.37
C ARG A 5 4.36 34.38 0.72
N THR A 6 4.51 33.45 1.64
CA THR A 6 3.57 33.24 2.74
C THR A 6 4.34 32.96 4.02
N THR A 7 3.88 33.52 5.14
CA THR A 7 4.36 33.15 6.48
C THR A 7 3.32 32.23 7.11
N LEU A 8 3.76 31.05 7.59
CA LEU A 8 2.90 30.06 8.22
C LEU A 8 3.45 29.75 9.61
N THR A 9 2.61 29.90 10.63
CA THR A 9 2.90 29.39 11.98
C THR A 9 2.65 27.89 11.98
N ILE A 10 3.62 27.10 12.44
CA ILE A 10 3.53 25.64 12.54
C ILE A 10 3.85 25.19 13.96
N ASP A 11 3.20 24.12 14.39
CA ASP A 11 3.44 23.53 15.70
C ASP A 11 4.87 22.98 15.82
N ARG A 12 5.37 22.97 17.07
CA ARG A 12 6.77 22.57 17.35
C ARG A 12 7.05 21.13 16.94
N ASP A 13 6.10 20.22 17.14
CA ASP A 13 6.25 18.81 16.77
C ASP A 13 6.25 18.63 15.24
N VAL A 14 5.42 19.39 14.51
CA VAL A 14 5.41 19.40 13.04
C VAL A 14 6.75 19.88 12.51
N LEU A 15 7.30 20.98 13.04
CA LEU A 15 8.61 21.48 12.66
C LEU A 15 9.72 20.45 12.94
N ALA A 16 9.66 19.75 14.08
CA ALA A 16 10.63 18.70 14.41
C ALA A 16 10.59 17.53 13.41
N ARG A 17 9.38 17.07 13.04
CA ARG A 17 9.19 16.01 12.03
C ARG A 17 9.70 16.45 10.66
N MET A 18 9.41 17.68 10.24
CA MET A 18 9.93 18.23 8.99
C MET A 18 11.45 18.28 8.97
N LYS A 19 12.10 18.71 10.06
CA LYS A 19 13.58 18.72 10.15
C LYS A 19 14.19 17.32 10.05
N ALA A 20 13.58 16.32 10.69
CA ALA A 20 14.03 14.94 10.58
C ALA A 20 13.92 14.44 9.13
N GLU A 21 12.80 14.75 8.48
CA GLU A 21 12.54 14.33 7.11
C GLU A 21 13.44 15.05 6.08
N MET A 22 13.79 16.32 6.33
CA MET A 22 14.80 17.04 5.54
C MET A 22 16.16 16.34 5.62
N ARG A 23 16.59 15.89 6.80
CA ARG A 23 17.85 15.14 6.95
C ARG A 23 17.81 13.80 6.21
N ARG A 24 16.65 13.14 6.19
CA ARG A 24 16.45 11.84 5.53
C ARG A 24 16.44 11.96 4.00
N THR A 25 15.85 13.03 3.47
CA THR A 25 15.60 13.18 2.03
C THR A 25 16.60 14.12 1.33
N GLY A 26 17.31 14.95 2.07
CA GLY A 26 18.17 16.01 1.53
C GLY A 26 17.43 17.22 0.96
N LEU A 27 16.09 17.24 1.04
CA LEU A 27 15.28 18.33 0.49
C LEU A 27 15.36 19.59 1.37
N SER A 28 15.28 20.75 0.74
CA SER A 28 15.11 22.02 1.46
C SER A 28 13.74 22.09 2.15
N PHE A 29 13.63 22.96 3.17
CA PHE A 29 12.36 23.16 3.88
C PHE A 29 11.23 23.55 2.93
N LYS A 30 11.52 24.41 1.93
CA LYS A 30 10.54 24.85 0.93
C LYS A 30 10.05 23.69 0.06
N GLU A 31 10.95 22.84 -0.41
CA GLU A 31 10.59 21.70 -1.27
C GLU A 31 9.75 20.70 -0.49
N LEU A 32 10.19 20.35 0.72
CA LEU A 32 9.48 19.42 1.58
C LEU A 32 8.11 19.98 1.99
N ALA A 33 8.02 21.25 2.38
CA ALA A 33 6.75 21.90 2.72
C ALA A 33 5.76 21.82 1.55
N ASN A 34 6.19 22.18 0.34
CA ASN A 34 5.33 22.10 -0.85
C ASN A 34 4.93 20.66 -1.17
N LEU A 35 5.85 19.70 -1.04
CA LEU A 35 5.56 18.27 -1.28
C LEU A 35 4.49 17.75 -0.32
N VAL A 36 4.68 18.00 0.98
CA VAL A 36 3.76 17.53 2.03
C VAL A 36 2.40 18.22 1.91
N LEU A 37 2.35 19.53 1.70
CA LEU A 37 1.09 20.26 1.52
C LEU A 37 0.30 19.76 0.30
N ARG A 38 0.98 19.51 -0.83
CA ARG A 38 0.31 18.95 -2.01
C ARG A 38 -0.27 17.57 -1.73
N ARG A 39 0.50 16.68 -1.10
CA ARG A 39 0.02 15.34 -0.72
C ARG A 39 -1.16 15.40 0.24
N GLY A 40 -1.08 16.25 1.26
CA GLY A 40 -2.16 16.45 2.23
C GLY A 40 -3.43 16.96 1.55
N LEU A 41 -3.32 17.98 0.68
CA LEU A 41 -4.48 18.51 -0.07
C LEU A 41 -5.09 17.46 -1.01
N SER A 42 -4.27 16.64 -1.67
CA SER A 42 -4.76 15.52 -2.49
C SER A 42 -5.48 14.47 -1.64
N GLN A 43 -4.95 14.10 -0.49
CA GLN A 43 -5.58 13.16 0.44
C GLN A 43 -6.89 13.69 1.03
N LEU A 44 -6.99 15.01 1.26
CA LEU A 44 -8.23 15.64 1.71
C LEU A 44 -9.29 15.71 0.61
N ALA A 45 -8.87 15.90 -0.65
CA ALA A 45 -9.76 15.92 -1.80
C ALA A 45 -10.28 14.52 -2.16
N GLU A 46 -9.46 13.49 -1.95
CA GLU A 46 -9.90 12.11 -2.01
C GLU A 46 -10.75 11.82 -0.77
N GLN A 47 -12.09 11.94 -0.89
CA GLN A 47 -12.98 11.38 0.12
C GLN A 47 -12.54 9.94 0.41
N PRO A 48 -12.48 9.51 1.68
CA PRO A 48 -12.09 8.16 2.00
C PRO A 48 -13.01 7.24 1.22
N LYS A 49 -12.49 6.64 0.14
CA LYS A 49 -13.21 5.62 -0.60
C LYS A 49 -13.48 4.56 0.45
N GLU A 50 -14.75 4.34 0.77
CA GLU A 50 -15.14 3.21 1.60
C GLU A 50 -14.43 1.99 1.03
N LYS A 51 -13.44 1.49 1.76
CA LYS A 51 -12.75 0.28 1.35
C LYS A 51 -13.81 -0.79 1.44
N LYS A 52 -14.35 -1.18 0.29
CA LYS A 52 -15.29 -2.31 0.23
C LYS A 52 -14.64 -3.45 0.99
N PRO A 53 -15.33 -4.07 1.97
CA PRO A 53 -14.77 -5.16 2.71
C PRO A 53 -14.30 -6.23 1.73
N PHE A 54 -13.15 -6.83 2.03
CA PHE A 54 -12.69 -7.99 1.28
C PHE A 54 -13.63 -9.15 1.58
N VAL A 55 -14.44 -9.55 0.60
CA VAL A 55 -15.40 -10.65 0.74
C VAL A 55 -14.91 -11.85 -0.05
N ILE A 56 -14.66 -12.97 0.64
CA ILE A 56 -14.33 -14.24 0.01
C ILE A 56 -15.61 -14.85 -0.57
N LYS A 57 -15.66 -15.01 -1.91
CA LYS A 57 -16.72 -15.74 -2.60
C LYS A 57 -16.33 -17.21 -2.74
N ALA A 58 -16.45 -17.96 -1.65
CA ALA A 58 -16.16 -19.40 -1.66
C ALA A 58 -17.11 -20.12 -2.64
N ARG A 59 -16.58 -21.14 -3.33
CA ARG A 59 -17.37 -22.09 -4.13
C ARG A 59 -17.25 -23.47 -3.49
N PRO A 60 -18.33 -24.25 -3.39
CA PRO A 60 -18.24 -25.64 -2.94
C PRO A 60 -17.53 -26.44 -4.03
N LEU A 61 -16.23 -26.69 -3.87
CA LEU A 61 -15.46 -27.51 -4.80
C LEU A 61 -15.67 -29.02 -4.56
N GLY A 62 -16.18 -29.37 -3.37
CA GLY A 62 -16.37 -30.76 -2.96
C GLY A 62 -15.06 -31.55 -2.91
N GLU A 63 -15.18 -32.84 -2.65
CA GLU A 63 -14.09 -33.79 -2.81
C GLU A 63 -14.20 -34.46 -4.17
N ARG A 64 -13.11 -34.42 -4.93
CA ARG A 64 -13.03 -35.22 -6.16
C ARG A 64 -12.74 -36.67 -5.78
N PRO A 65 -13.54 -37.65 -6.25
CA PRO A 65 -13.29 -39.05 -5.95
C PRO A 65 -11.86 -39.48 -6.30
N GLY A 66 -11.18 -40.13 -5.37
CA GLY A 66 -9.81 -40.60 -5.55
C GLY A 66 -8.73 -39.52 -5.38
N ILE A 67 -9.09 -38.28 -5.06
CA ILE A 67 -8.13 -37.20 -4.77
C ILE A 67 -8.23 -36.84 -3.30
N ASN A 68 -7.16 -37.05 -2.55
CA ASN A 68 -7.02 -36.60 -1.17
C ASN A 68 -6.26 -35.26 -1.14
N TYR A 69 -6.93 -34.19 -0.72
CA TYR A 69 -6.33 -32.85 -0.73
C TYR A 69 -5.24 -32.63 0.32
N ASP A 70 -5.17 -33.48 1.35
CA ASP A 70 -4.14 -33.41 2.38
C ASP A 70 -2.84 -34.12 1.96
N LYS A 71 -2.87 -34.85 0.84
CA LYS A 71 -1.70 -35.55 0.30
C LYS A 71 -1.00 -34.75 -0.79
N THR A 72 -0.18 -33.79 -0.37
CA THR A 72 0.50 -32.85 -1.27
C THR A 72 1.32 -33.52 -2.37
N SER A 73 2.02 -34.63 -2.08
CA SER A 73 2.84 -35.33 -3.09
C SER A 73 2.00 -35.92 -4.23
N GLU A 74 0.87 -36.54 -3.91
CA GLU A 74 -0.05 -37.15 -4.90
C GLU A 74 -0.72 -36.05 -5.75
N LEU A 75 -1.03 -34.89 -5.15
CA LEU A 75 -1.57 -33.74 -5.87
C LEU A 75 -0.57 -33.14 -6.86
N LEU A 76 0.70 -33.06 -6.48
CA LEU A 76 1.77 -32.57 -7.35
C LEU A 76 1.96 -33.49 -8.55
N GLU A 77 2.05 -34.80 -8.32
CA GLU A 77 2.16 -35.79 -9.39
C GLU A 77 0.96 -35.74 -10.36
N LEU A 78 -0.25 -35.59 -9.83
CA LEU A 78 -1.47 -35.44 -10.63
C LEU A 78 -1.49 -34.15 -11.46
N GLY A 79 -0.98 -33.04 -10.91
CA GLY A 79 -1.01 -31.73 -11.57
C GLY A 79 0.10 -31.53 -12.61
N GLU A 80 1.27 -32.14 -12.38
CA GLU A 80 2.47 -31.94 -13.21
C GLU A 80 2.67 -33.06 -14.25
N GLY A 81 2.04 -34.22 -14.06
CA GLY A 81 2.09 -35.36 -14.97
C GLY A 81 3.46 -36.05 -15.07
N PRO A 82 3.62 -37.05 -15.95
CA PRO A 82 4.83 -37.89 -16.04
C PRO A 82 6.09 -37.17 -16.56
N TRP A 83 5.99 -35.87 -16.84
CA TRP A 83 7.10 -35.04 -17.30
C TRP A 83 7.79 -34.28 -16.17
N HIS A 84 7.34 -34.46 -14.93
CA HIS A 84 8.05 -33.97 -13.74
C HIS A 84 9.28 -34.84 -13.47
N ARG A 85 10.41 -34.50 -14.09
CA ARG A 85 11.73 -35.02 -13.72
C ARG A 85 12.76 -33.92 -13.75
#